data_AF-A0A8T6VB19-F1
#
_entry.id   AF-A0A8T6VB19-F1
#
_cell.length_a   1.000
_cell.length_b   1.000
_cell.length_c   1.000
_cell.angle_alpha   90.00
_cell.angle_beta   90.00
_cell.angle_gamma   90.00
#
_symmetry.space_group_name_H-M   'P 1'
#
loop_
_entity.id
_entity.type
_entity.pdbx_description
1 polymer ?
#
loop_
_entity_poly.entity_id
_entity_poly.type
_entity_poly.pdbx_seq_one_letter_code
_entity_poly.pdbx_strand_id
1 'polypeptide(L)' 'FPLTVWNRTRSKMDELIEAGANAADSPREVAENSEIIVTIVTDSSDVKQVILGDEG' A
#
# COMPACT_ATOMS: atom_id res chain seq x y z
N PHE A 1 0.62 -11.00 12.63
CA PHE A 1 1.41 -9.78 12.41
C PHE A 1 0.47 -8.71 11.88
N PRO A 2 0.56 -7.45 12.33
CA PRO A 2 -0.25 -6.37 11.75
C PRO A 2 0.08 -6.24 10.26
N LEU A 3 -0.94 -6.12 9.43
CA LEU A 3 -0.82 -5.98 7.98
C LEU A 3 -1.36 -4.61 7.59
N THR A 4 -0.53 -3.78 6.97
CA THR A 4 -0.95 -2.50 6.41
C THR A 4 -1.03 -2.63 4.89
N VAL A 5 -2.16 -2.24 4.31
CA VAL A 5 -2.44 -2.35 2.87
C VAL A 5 -2.75 -1.00 2.27
N TRP A 6 -2.29 -0.82 1.04
CA TRP A 6 -2.67 0.31 0.21
C TRP A 6 -2.96 -0.15 -1.21
N ASN A 7 -3.94 0.47 -1.84
CA ASN A 7 -4.20 0.33 -3.26
C ASN A 7 -4.79 1.63 -3.80
N ARG A 8 -4.45 1.97 -5.05
CA ARG A 8 -5.01 3.13 -5.76
C ARG A 8 -6.54 3.08 -5.81
N THR A 9 -7.12 1.89 -5.97
CA THR A 9 -8.58 1.69 -5.85
C THR A 9 -8.91 1.17 -4.46
N ARG A 10 -9.45 2.04 -3.60
CA ARG A 10 -9.78 1.75 -2.19
C ARG A 10 -10.60 0.47 -2.00
N SER A 11 -11.68 0.30 -2.77
CA SER A 11 -12.60 -0.83 -2.61
C SER A 11 -11.97 -2.20 -2.84
N LYS A 12 -10.79 -2.28 -3.47
CA LYS A 12 -10.05 -3.54 -3.61
C LYS A 12 -9.37 -3.99 -2.31
N MET A 13 -9.40 -3.17 -1.26
CA MET A 13 -8.84 -3.51 0.05
C MET A 13 -9.91 -4.00 1.05
N ASP A 14 -11.20 -3.87 0.70
CA ASP A 14 -12.32 -4.10 1.63
C ASP A 14 -12.26 -5.48 2.29
N GLU A 15 -12.01 -6.54 1.52
CA GLU A 15 -11.88 -7.91 2.04
C GLU A 15 -10.69 -8.07 3.02
N LEU A 16 -9.59 -7.36 2.79
CA LEU A 16 -8.41 -7.41 3.67
C LEU A 16 -8.66 -6.62 4.96
N ILE A 17 -9.36 -5.48 4.85
CA ILE A 17 -9.77 -4.67 6.01
C ILE A 17 -10.75 -5.46 6.88
N GLU A 18 -11.73 -6.15 6.28
CA GLU A 18 -12.66 -7.02 6.99
C GLU A 18 -11.93 -8.17 7.70
N ALA A 19 -10.84 -8.67 7.10
CA ALA A 19 -9.96 -9.66 7.72
C ALA A 19 -8.99 -9.09 8.79
N GLY A 20 -9.03 -7.78 9.05
CA GLY A 20 -8.25 -7.12 10.11
C GLY A 20 -6.97 -6.41 9.64
N ALA A 21 -6.81 -6.14 8.35
CA ALA A 21 -5.73 -5.28 7.86
C ALA A 21 -6.01 -3.80 8.14
N ASN A 22 -4.94 -3.03 8.35
CA ASN A 22 -5.00 -1.58 8.44
C ASN A 22 -4.96 -0.98 7.03
N ALA A 23 -5.90 -0.08 6.72
CA ALA A 23 -5.89 0.67 5.48
C ALA A 23 -4.97 1.88 5.62
N ALA A 24 -4.02 2.02 4.70
CA ALA A 24 -3.25 3.24 4.52
C ALA A 24 -3.87 4.12 3.40
N ASP A 25 -3.57 5.40 3.46
CA ASP A 25 -3.99 6.43 2.52
C ASP A 25 -2.98 6.63 1.38
N SER A 26 -1.70 6.27 1.62
CA SER A 26 -0.61 6.35 0.63
C SER A 26 0.44 5.23 0.81
N PRO A 27 1.28 4.95 -0.21
CA PRO A 27 2.46 4.12 -0.05
C PRO A 27 3.42 4.63 1.05
N ARG A 28 3.58 5.96 1.18
CA ARG A 28 4.35 6.57 2.26
C ARG A 28 3.87 6.11 3.64
N GLU A 29 2.55 6.14 3.88
CA GLU A 29 1.98 5.68 5.15
C GLU A 29 2.19 4.18 5.37
N VAL A 30 2.16 3.35 4.32
CA VAL A 30 2.55 1.94 4.43
C VAL A 30 4.00 1.84 4.94
N ALA A 31 4.92 2.64 4.40
CA ALA A 31 6.32 2.63 4.77
C ALA A 31 6.57 3.12 6.20
N GLU A 32 5.84 4.14 6.66
CA GLU A 32 5.93 4.64 8.04
C GLU A 32 5.48 3.60 9.08
N ASN A 33 4.59 2.67 8.69
CA ASN A 33 4.01 1.66 9.57
C ASN A 33 4.57 0.24 9.38
N SER A 34 5.55 0.05 8.49
CA SER A 34 6.04 -1.30 8.12
C SER A 34 7.57 -1.35 7.98
N GLU A 35 8.22 -2.30 8.65
CA GLU A 35 9.65 -2.57 8.47
C GLU A 35 9.97 -3.33 7.17
N ILE A 36 9.00 -4.10 6.67
CA ILE A 36 9.11 -4.90 5.45
C ILE A 36 7.94 -4.54 4.54
N ILE A 37 8.24 -4.14 3.31
CA ILE A 37 7.26 -3.71 2.32
C ILE A 37 7.34 -4.62 1.11
N VAL A 38 6.18 -5.07 0.63
CA VAL A 38 6.04 -5.84 -0.61
C VAL A 38 5.18 -5.03 -1.58
N THR A 39 5.74 -4.66 -2.72
CA THR A 39 5.04 -3.89 -3.76
C THR A 39 4.68 -4.80 -4.93
N ILE A 40 3.39 -4.85 -5.31
CA ILE A 40 2.89 -5.61 -6.46
C ILE A 40 2.03 -4.68 -7.31
N VAL A 41 2.60 -4.14 -8.37
CA VAL A 41 1.95 -3.19 -9.29
C VAL A 41 2.20 -3.59 -10.74
N THR A 42 1.47 -2.97 -11.69
CA THR A 42 1.37 -3.47 -13.07
C THR A 42 2.63 -3.23 -13.90
N ASP A 43 3.18 -2.02 -13.88
CA ASP A 43 4.32 -1.66 -14.73
C ASP A 43 5.37 -0.77 -14.04
N SER A 44 6.46 -0.48 -14.76
CA SER A 44 7.59 0.29 -14.24
C SER A 44 7.25 1.75 -13.88
N SER A 45 6.21 2.34 -14.47
CA SER A 45 5.77 3.69 -14.13
C SER A 45 5.01 3.71 -12.81
N ASP A 46 4.12 2.73 -12.58
CA ASP A 46 3.43 2.54 -11.30
C ASP A 46 4.46 2.26 -10.18
N VAL A 47 5.50 1.44 -10.43
CA VAL A 47 6.57 1.20 -9.44
C VAL A 47 7.26 2.51 -9.06
N LYS A 48 7.66 3.32 -10.05
CA LYS A 48 8.33 4.61 -9.78
C LYS A 48 7.43 5.55 -9.01
N GLN A 49 6.15 5.61 -9.33
CA GLN A 49 5.20 6.45 -8.60
C GLN A 49 5.06 6.00 -7.13
N VAL A 50 4.94 4.70 -6.89
CA VAL A 50 4.75 4.13 -5.56
C VAL A 50 6.01 4.22 -4.69
N ILE A 51 7.21 4.24 -5.27
CA ILE A 51 8.48 4.23 -4.53
C ILE A 51 9.17 5.60 -4.49
N LEU A 52 8.99 6.42 -5.53
CA LEU A 52 9.72 7.68 -5.73
C LEU A 52 8.81 8.90 -5.90
N GLY A 53 7.48 8.70 -5.97
CA GLY A 53 6.53 9.80 -6.03
C GLY A 53 6.48 10.56 -4.72
N ASP A 54 5.85 11.74 -4.71
CA ASP A 54 5.76 12.55 -3.50
C ASP A 54 5.18 11.72 -2.35
N GLU A 55 4.01 11.09 -2.56
CA GLU A 55 3.35 10.22 -1.58
C GLU A 55 3.86 8.76 -1.56
N GLY A 56 5.04 8.51 -2.16
CA GLY A 56 5.73 7.22 -2.23
C GLY A 56 6.48 6.86 -0.96
#